data_AF-R9A130-F1
#
_entry.id   AF-R9A130-F1
#
_cell.length_a   1.000
_cell.length_b   1.000
_cell.length_c   1.000
_cell.angle_alpha   90.00
_cell.angle_beta   90.00
_cell.angle_gamma   90.00
#
_symmetry.space_group_name_H-M   'P 1'
#
loop_
_entity.id
_entity.type
_entity.pdbx_description
1 polymer ?
#
loop_
_entity_poly.entity_id
_entity_poly.type
_entity_poly.pdbx_seq_one_letter_code
_entity_poly.pdbx_strand_id
1 'polypeptide(L)'
;MEAETFKDHKYKSTSGIHTEKFQKLTYKILYDLYPKYCPKCNVILSKGVKNRPDLVRCGNKNCHHQVSRLSYTPLHHFKLPIWMFGYILEESILQFPKVITSVEISKRLSISYKSARLLKQRLMVFASHQMEVLRKLYYNDLKETFKDVTLPKVEDGKDVKKAIGKKLYRKIPHTDTAVLYSASQRSNQHRKRFRHGGLTASIYQSDSVGGKQVGILISTIATQNGCVFFDSIPDQKANTLGTIIRKTVPYESPLFSDEGYPWLWGIYKKHRAINHTAHSKDNRYKFARNRWSKLSVHNQVAEGNQRLLKSAFSAYSYIKPKFSQLYLNELAFYKSIQVVGMDRLVSAQREGFVRNLPIISKLSHNFEQSTK
;
A
#
# COMPACT_ATOMS: atom_id res chain seq x y z
N MET A 1 -17.04 -28.78 -16.67
CA MET A 1 -18.28 -28.12 -17.10
C MET A 1 -17.94 -27.14 -18.20
N GLU A 2 -18.44 -27.44 -19.39
CA GLU A 2 -18.04 -26.88 -20.69
C GLU A 2 -18.13 -25.36 -20.76
N ALA A 3 -17.17 -24.78 -21.47
CA ALA A 3 -17.02 -23.36 -21.67
C ALA A 3 -17.88 -22.92 -22.87
N GLU A 4 -19.09 -22.44 -22.60
CA GLU A 4 -19.81 -21.60 -23.57
C GLU A 4 -19.23 -20.18 -23.51
N THR A 5 -18.70 -19.75 -24.64
CA THR A 5 -18.08 -18.44 -24.85
C THR A 5 -19.15 -17.34 -24.80
N PHE A 6 -18.99 -16.38 -23.87
CA PHE A 6 -19.90 -15.25 -23.72
C PHE A 6 -19.53 -14.15 -24.72
N LYS A 7 -20.33 -14.00 -25.79
CA LYS A 7 -20.23 -12.85 -26.71
C LYS A 7 -20.89 -11.62 -26.08
N ASP A 8 -20.07 -10.76 -25.49
CA ASP A 8 -20.50 -9.44 -24.99
C ASP A 8 -20.53 -8.45 -26.17
N HIS A 9 -21.70 -8.30 -26.81
CA HIS A 9 -21.87 -7.57 -28.07
C HIS A 9 -21.67 -6.05 -28.02
N LYS A 10 -21.28 -5.47 -26.87
CA LYS A 10 -21.11 -4.01 -26.71
C LYS A 10 -19.66 -3.52 -26.70
N TYR A 11 -18.68 -4.42 -26.61
CA TYR A 11 -17.27 -4.08 -26.63
C TYR A 11 -16.54 -5.07 -27.54
N LYS A 12 -16.44 -4.75 -28.84
CA LYS A 12 -15.55 -5.50 -29.73
C LYS A 12 -14.15 -5.43 -29.13
N SER A 13 -13.57 -6.58 -28.80
CA SER A 13 -12.18 -6.70 -28.39
C SER A 13 -11.31 -6.28 -29.58
N THR A 14 -10.96 -4.99 -29.67
CA THR A 14 -10.09 -4.43 -30.73
C THR A 14 -8.62 -4.80 -30.53
N SER A 15 -8.30 -5.52 -29.46
CA SER A 15 -6.96 -5.95 -29.07
C SER A 15 -7.03 -7.43 -28.72
N GLY A 16 -5.97 -8.21 -28.97
CA GLY A 16 -5.88 -9.65 -28.66
C GLY A 16 -5.91 -9.98 -27.15
N ILE A 17 -6.69 -9.25 -26.36
CA ILE A 17 -6.89 -9.45 -24.92
C ILE A 17 -7.82 -10.65 -24.72
N HIS A 18 -7.36 -11.61 -23.93
CA HIS A 18 -8.16 -12.78 -23.52
C HIS A 18 -9.23 -12.39 -22.48
N THR A 19 -10.30 -11.72 -22.92
CA THR A 19 -11.37 -11.18 -22.07
C THR A 19 -11.94 -12.21 -21.09
N GLU A 20 -12.17 -13.46 -21.54
CA GLU A 20 -12.68 -14.54 -20.69
C GLU A 20 -11.76 -14.91 -19.53
N LYS A 21 -10.43 -14.92 -19.78
CA LYS A 21 -9.41 -15.17 -18.75
C LYS A 21 -9.56 -14.14 -17.63
N PHE A 22 -9.63 -12.87 -18.00
CA PHE A 22 -9.69 -11.76 -17.05
C PHE A 22 -11.03 -11.64 -16.33
N GLN A 23 -12.13 -12.04 -16.98
CA GLN A 23 -13.42 -12.16 -16.33
C GLN A 23 -13.39 -13.25 -15.25
N LYS A 24 -12.87 -14.44 -15.57
CA LYS A 24 -12.71 -15.54 -14.61
C LYS A 24 -11.80 -15.13 -13.45
N LEU A 25 -10.67 -14.46 -13.74
CA LEU A 25 -9.77 -13.91 -12.74
C LEU A 25 -10.49 -12.96 -11.78
N THR A 26 -11.26 -12.01 -12.32
CA THR A 26 -11.98 -11.03 -11.49
C THR A 26 -13.02 -11.71 -10.61
N TYR A 27 -13.78 -12.67 -11.12
CA TYR A 27 -14.73 -13.41 -10.30
C TYR A 27 -14.06 -14.27 -9.23
N LYS A 28 -12.90 -14.87 -9.52
CA LYS A 28 -12.11 -15.59 -8.53
C LYS A 28 -11.67 -14.66 -7.41
N ILE A 29 -11.13 -13.48 -7.74
CA ILE A 29 -10.72 -12.46 -6.77
C ILE A 29 -11.89 -12.04 -5.88
N LEU A 30 -13.07 -11.78 -6.46
CA LEU A 30 -14.26 -11.40 -5.70
C LEU A 30 -14.73 -12.54 -4.79
N TYR A 31 -14.71 -13.77 -5.28
CA TYR A 31 -15.09 -14.94 -4.49
C TYR A 31 -14.13 -15.18 -3.31
N ASP A 32 -12.83 -15.05 -3.56
CA ASP A 32 -11.78 -15.36 -2.58
C ASP A 32 -11.63 -14.29 -1.51
N LEU A 33 -11.68 -13.01 -1.89
CA LEU A 33 -11.42 -11.88 -0.99
C LEU A 33 -12.69 -11.21 -0.46
N TYR A 34 -13.81 -11.37 -1.17
CA TYR A 34 -15.11 -10.79 -0.80
C TYR A 34 -16.21 -11.87 -0.81
N PRO A 35 -16.03 -12.99 -0.09
CA PRO A 35 -16.99 -14.09 -0.11
C PRO A 35 -18.37 -13.60 0.34
N LYS A 36 -19.39 -14.10 -0.33
CA LYS A 36 -20.79 -13.83 0.01
C LYS A 36 -21.35 -15.03 0.74
N TYR A 37 -22.07 -14.79 1.83
CA TYR A 37 -22.65 -15.84 2.65
C TYR A 37 -24.17 -15.81 2.53
N CYS A 38 -24.78 -16.99 2.48
CA CYS A 38 -26.23 -17.13 2.58
C CYS A 38 -26.65 -16.82 4.03
N PRO A 39 -27.53 -15.83 4.28
CA PRO A 39 -27.97 -15.52 5.64
C PRO A 39 -28.79 -16.65 6.27
N LYS A 40 -29.45 -17.48 5.44
CA LYS A 40 -30.28 -18.60 5.91
C LYS A 40 -29.49 -19.89 6.14
N CYS A 41 -28.55 -20.20 5.26
CA CYS A 41 -27.83 -21.47 5.28
C CYS A 41 -26.40 -21.36 5.84
N ASN A 42 -25.91 -20.16 6.11
CA ASN A 42 -24.56 -19.86 6.58
C ASN A 42 -23.43 -20.49 5.73
N VAL A 43 -23.69 -20.72 4.44
CA VAL A 43 -22.71 -21.24 3.47
C VAL A 43 -22.28 -20.16 2.50
N ILE A 44 -21.06 -20.29 1.98
CA ILE A 44 -20.54 -19.42 0.93
C ILE A 44 -21.35 -19.65 -0.36
N LEU A 45 -21.76 -18.56 -0.99
CA LEU A 45 -22.44 -18.56 -2.27
C LEU A 45 -21.42 -18.77 -3.39
N SER A 46 -21.55 -19.88 -4.11
CA SER A 46 -20.63 -20.26 -5.21
C SER A 46 -21.34 -20.49 -6.55
N LYS A 47 -22.64 -20.82 -6.53
CA LYS A 47 -23.37 -21.24 -7.73
C LYS A 47 -23.75 -20.04 -8.60
N GLY A 48 -23.35 -20.06 -9.87
CA GLY A 48 -23.75 -19.04 -10.85
C GLY A 48 -25.24 -19.08 -11.21
N VAL A 49 -25.73 -17.97 -11.77
CA VAL A 49 -27.08 -17.85 -12.33
C VAL A 49 -26.95 -17.76 -13.86
N LYS A 50 -27.70 -18.61 -14.58
CA LYS A 50 -27.71 -18.61 -16.05
C LYS A 50 -28.14 -17.23 -16.56
N ASN A 51 -27.46 -16.72 -17.59
CA ASN A 51 -27.68 -15.40 -18.19
C ASN A 51 -27.41 -14.18 -17.27
N ARG A 52 -27.00 -14.39 -16.02
CA ARG A 52 -26.69 -13.31 -15.05
C ARG A 52 -25.36 -13.61 -14.34
N PRO A 53 -24.22 -13.45 -15.02
CA PRO A 53 -22.92 -13.88 -14.50
C PRO A 53 -22.49 -13.14 -13.23
N ASP A 54 -22.97 -11.90 -13.05
CA ASP A 54 -22.71 -11.07 -11.87
C ASP A 54 -23.49 -11.50 -10.63
N LEU A 55 -24.44 -12.43 -10.76
CA LEU A 55 -25.20 -12.99 -9.65
C LEU A 55 -24.62 -14.32 -9.19
N VAL A 56 -24.67 -14.53 -7.89
CA VAL A 56 -24.33 -15.78 -7.24
C VAL A 56 -25.47 -16.19 -6.30
N ARG A 57 -25.79 -17.48 -6.28
CA ARG A 57 -26.90 -18.05 -5.51
C ARG A 57 -26.43 -19.14 -4.56
N CYS A 58 -27.29 -19.45 -3.60
CA CYS A 58 -27.04 -20.55 -2.66
C CYS A 58 -26.97 -21.88 -3.40
N GLY A 59 -26.06 -22.75 -2.98
CA GLY A 59 -25.93 -24.12 -3.51
C GLY A 59 -27.02 -25.07 -3.02
N ASN A 60 -27.64 -24.76 -1.87
CA ASN A 60 -28.71 -25.57 -1.30
C ASN A 60 -29.96 -25.51 -2.21
N LYS A 61 -30.46 -26.69 -2.63
CA LYS A 61 -31.59 -26.84 -3.57
C LYS A 61 -32.85 -26.10 -3.09
N ASN A 62 -33.08 -26.07 -1.78
CA ASN A 62 -34.27 -25.47 -1.17
C ASN A 62 -34.09 -23.98 -0.85
N CYS A 63 -32.91 -23.41 -1.13
CA CYS A 63 -32.60 -22.02 -0.84
C CYS A 63 -32.42 -21.22 -2.12
N HIS A 64 -33.38 -20.35 -2.42
CA HIS A 64 -33.36 -19.48 -3.60
C HIS A 64 -32.65 -18.13 -3.37
N HIS A 65 -31.90 -17.98 -2.27
CA HIS A 65 -31.20 -16.73 -1.99
C HIS A 65 -30.14 -16.44 -3.06
N GLN A 66 -30.15 -15.21 -3.58
CA GLN A 66 -29.21 -14.72 -4.59
C GLN A 66 -28.71 -13.33 -4.20
N VAL A 67 -27.47 -13.02 -4.57
CA VAL A 67 -26.86 -11.71 -4.36
C VAL A 67 -25.93 -11.38 -5.53
N SER A 68 -25.69 -10.09 -5.75
CA SER A 68 -24.64 -9.66 -6.68
C SER A 68 -23.25 -9.94 -6.10
N ARG A 69 -22.36 -10.49 -6.93
CA ARG A 69 -20.93 -10.64 -6.68
C ARG A 69 -20.26 -9.29 -6.39
N LEU A 70 -20.78 -8.23 -6.99
CA LEU A 70 -20.22 -6.89 -6.94
C LEU A 70 -20.64 -6.12 -5.69
N SER A 71 -21.78 -6.47 -5.09
CA SER A 71 -22.33 -5.73 -3.95
C SER A 71 -21.39 -5.74 -2.76
N TYR A 72 -21.17 -4.58 -2.13
CA TYR A 72 -20.23 -4.43 -1.00
C TYR A 72 -18.81 -4.88 -1.32
N THR A 73 -18.32 -4.57 -2.52
CA THR A 73 -16.93 -4.77 -2.94
C THR A 73 -16.40 -3.48 -3.58
N PRO A 74 -15.09 -3.36 -3.87
CA PRO A 74 -14.57 -2.25 -4.67
C PRO A 74 -15.32 -2.08 -6.00
N LEU A 75 -15.90 -3.15 -6.56
CA LEU A 75 -16.66 -3.12 -7.82
C LEU A 75 -18.16 -2.87 -7.63
N HIS A 76 -18.60 -2.38 -6.48
CA HIS A 76 -20.01 -2.05 -6.26
C HIS A 76 -20.51 -1.00 -7.28
N HIS A 77 -21.62 -1.31 -7.97
CA HIS A 77 -22.17 -0.53 -9.08
C HIS A 77 -21.20 -0.31 -10.26
N PHE A 78 -20.24 -1.21 -10.46
CA PHE A 78 -19.34 -1.15 -11.60
C PHE A 78 -20.09 -1.36 -12.92
N LYS A 79 -19.91 -0.43 -13.86
CA LYS A 79 -20.66 -0.39 -15.13
C LYS A 79 -19.85 -0.82 -16.35
N LEU A 80 -18.53 -0.97 -16.20
CA LEU A 80 -17.66 -1.41 -17.29
C LEU A 80 -17.62 -2.95 -17.32
N PRO A 81 -17.25 -3.55 -18.45
CA PRO A 81 -16.99 -4.99 -18.52
C PRO A 81 -16.01 -5.42 -17.42
N ILE A 82 -16.40 -6.44 -16.65
CA ILE A 82 -15.66 -6.86 -15.45
C ILE A 82 -14.24 -7.31 -15.77
N TRP A 83 -14.01 -7.89 -16.95
CA TRP A 83 -12.69 -8.30 -17.41
C TRP A 83 -11.68 -7.14 -17.42
N MET A 84 -12.12 -5.89 -17.61
CA MET A 84 -11.23 -4.72 -17.61
C MET A 84 -10.55 -4.53 -16.25
N PHE A 85 -11.23 -4.84 -15.15
CA PHE A 85 -10.63 -4.78 -13.82
C PHE A 85 -9.54 -5.84 -13.66
N GLY A 86 -9.84 -7.10 -13.99
CA GLY A 86 -8.87 -8.19 -13.92
C GLY A 86 -7.64 -7.94 -14.81
N TYR A 87 -7.86 -7.43 -16.02
CA TYR A 87 -6.79 -7.07 -16.94
C TYR A 87 -5.85 -6.01 -16.36
N ILE A 88 -6.39 -4.86 -15.95
CA ILE A 88 -5.54 -3.78 -15.41
C ILE A 88 -4.90 -4.19 -14.09
N LEU A 89 -5.56 -5.00 -13.25
CA LEU A 89 -4.97 -5.50 -12.02
C LEU A 89 -3.76 -6.40 -12.28
N GLU A 90 -3.89 -7.41 -13.16
CA GLU A 90 -2.79 -8.31 -13.52
C GLU A 90 -1.63 -7.50 -14.14
N GLU A 91 -1.93 -6.63 -15.10
CA GLU A 91 -0.95 -5.75 -15.74
C GLU A 91 -0.23 -4.84 -14.73
N SER A 92 -0.94 -4.29 -13.74
CA SER A 92 -0.33 -3.41 -12.74
C SER A 92 0.62 -4.17 -11.81
N ILE A 93 0.32 -5.45 -11.51
CA ILE A 93 1.20 -6.31 -10.71
C ILE A 93 2.44 -6.71 -11.53
N LEU A 94 2.27 -7.03 -12.82
CA LEU A 94 3.37 -7.43 -13.70
C LEU A 94 4.33 -6.28 -14.04
N GLN A 95 3.80 -5.06 -14.25
CA GLN A 95 4.59 -3.91 -14.64
C GLN A 95 5.25 -3.17 -13.47
N PHE A 96 5.00 -3.59 -12.21
CA PHE A 96 5.64 -3.00 -11.04
C PHE A 96 7.17 -2.96 -11.23
N PRO A 97 7.85 -1.81 -11.03
CA PRO A 97 7.41 -0.62 -10.29
C PRO A 97 6.71 0.48 -11.12
N LYS A 98 6.50 0.29 -12.42
CA LYS A 98 5.74 1.24 -13.25
C LYS A 98 4.27 1.24 -12.83
N VAL A 99 3.69 2.43 -12.73
CA VAL A 99 2.27 2.61 -12.41
C VAL A 99 1.48 2.89 -13.67
N ILE A 100 0.38 2.16 -13.86
CA ILE A 100 -0.50 2.35 -15.02
C ILE A 100 -1.45 3.51 -14.76
N THR A 101 -1.33 4.61 -15.49
CA THR A 101 -2.13 5.83 -15.28
C THR A 101 -3.52 5.72 -15.90
N SER A 102 -4.46 6.59 -15.50
CA SER A 102 -5.78 6.65 -16.15
C SER A 102 -5.71 7.01 -17.64
N VAL A 103 -4.71 7.77 -18.06
CA VAL A 103 -4.46 8.08 -19.49
C VAL A 103 -4.07 6.81 -20.24
N GLU A 104 -3.17 6.01 -19.65
CA GLU A 104 -2.74 4.74 -20.24
C GLU A 104 -3.88 3.72 -20.29
N ILE A 105 -4.68 3.60 -19.22
CA ILE A 105 -5.89 2.75 -19.19
C ILE A 105 -6.86 3.15 -20.30
N SER A 106 -7.12 4.45 -20.47
CA SER A 106 -8.03 4.97 -21.50
C SER A 106 -7.58 4.55 -22.90
N LYS A 107 -6.28 4.68 -23.20
CA LYS A 107 -5.69 4.28 -24.48
C LYS A 107 -5.71 2.76 -24.69
N ARG A 108 -5.32 1.97 -23.68
CA ARG A 108 -5.25 0.50 -23.78
C ARG A 108 -6.62 -0.16 -23.99
N LEU A 109 -7.65 0.36 -23.34
CA LEU A 109 -8.99 -0.20 -23.35
C LEU A 109 -9.95 0.49 -24.33
N SER A 110 -9.49 1.55 -25.02
CA SER A 110 -10.32 2.39 -25.89
C SER A 110 -11.60 2.89 -25.21
N ILE A 111 -11.48 3.29 -23.94
CA ILE A 111 -12.59 3.85 -23.15
C ILE A 111 -12.35 5.32 -22.85
N SER A 112 -13.43 6.06 -22.56
CA SER A 112 -13.32 7.46 -22.15
C SER A 112 -12.37 7.64 -20.96
N TYR A 113 -11.67 8.77 -20.90
CA TYR A 113 -10.81 9.10 -19.76
C TYR A 113 -11.56 9.02 -18.43
N LYS A 114 -12.82 9.47 -18.39
CA LYS A 114 -13.67 9.39 -17.18
C LYS A 114 -13.88 7.94 -16.72
N SER A 115 -14.19 7.04 -17.65
CA SER A 115 -14.34 5.61 -17.38
C SER A 115 -13.04 4.98 -16.90
N ALA A 116 -11.92 5.30 -17.56
CA ALA A 116 -10.59 4.82 -17.17
C ALA A 116 -10.16 5.33 -15.79
N ARG A 117 -10.51 6.59 -15.46
CA ARG A 117 -10.27 7.15 -14.15
C ARG A 117 -11.06 6.40 -13.08
N LEU A 118 -12.36 6.20 -13.27
CA LEU A 118 -13.19 5.42 -12.33
C LEU A 118 -12.62 4.01 -12.13
N LEU A 119 -12.22 3.32 -13.21
CA LEU A 119 -11.55 2.02 -13.11
C LEU A 119 -10.28 2.08 -12.26
N LYS A 120 -9.42 3.07 -12.47
CA LYS A 120 -8.21 3.28 -11.65
C LYS A 120 -8.54 3.51 -10.17
N GLN A 121 -9.55 4.32 -9.88
CA GLN A 121 -9.99 4.56 -8.49
C GLN A 121 -10.46 3.27 -7.82
N ARG A 122 -11.14 2.38 -8.56
CA ARG A 122 -11.62 1.08 -8.06
C ARG A 122 -10.45 0.14 -7.72
N LEU A 123 -9.36 0.18 -8.49
CA LEU A 123 -8.12 -0.53 -8.18
C LEU A 123 -7.43 0.01 -6.93
N MET A 124 -7.35 1.34 -6.78
CA MET A 124 -6.78 1.97 -5.57
C MET A 124 -7.57 1.63 -4.30
N VAL A 125 -8.90 1.60 -4.39
CA VAL A 125 -9.77 1.16 -3.29
C VAL A 125 -9.53 -0.31 -2.97
N PHE A 126 -9.48 -1.17 -3.99
CA PHE A 126 -9.14 -2.59 -3.83
C PHE A 126 -7.79 -2.78 -3.13
N ALA A 127 -6.74 -2.11 -3.60
CA ALA A 127 -5.41 -2.17 -3.00
C ALA A 127 -5.42 -1.69 -1.53
N SER A 128 -6.15 -0.60 -1.24
CA SER A 128 -6.30 -0.09 0.12
C SER A 128 -6.96 -1.09 1.07
N HIS A 129 -7.95 -1.86 0.61
CA HIS A 129 -8.53 -2.95 1.40
C HIS A 129 -7.47 -4.01 1.72
N GLN A 130 -6.70 -4.43 0.71
CA GLN A 130 -5.72 -5.50 0.87
C GLN A 130 -4.53 -5.07 1.74
N MET A 131 -4.16 -3.79 1.72
CA MET A 131 -3.07 -3.27 2.54
C MET A 131 -3.30 -3.45 4.04
N GLU A 132 -4.54 -3.37 4.53
CA GLU A 132 -4.85 -3.63 5.93
C GLU A 132 -4.62 -5.10 6.31
N VAL A 133 -4.97 -6.02 5.42
CA VAL A 133 -4.74 -7.46 5.60
C VAL A 133 -3.25 -7.77 5.57
N LEU A 134 -2.54 -7.25 4.57
CA LEU A 134 -1.09 -7.40 4.43
C LEU A 134 -0.34 -6.83 5.64
N ARG A 135 -0.78 -5.68 6.17
CA ARG A 135 -0.19 -5.08 7.36
C ARG A 135 -0.33 -5.99 8.59
N LYS A 136 -1.50 -6.61 8.77
CA LYS A 136 -1.74 -7.54 9.88
C LYS A 136 -0.94 -8.83 9.74
N LEU A 137 -0.87 -9.40 8.52
CA LEU A 137 -0.03 -10.55 8.22
C LEU A 137 1.43 -10.26 8.54
N TYR A 138 1.93 -9.12 8.07
CA TYR A 138 3.28 -8.66 8.31
C TYR A 138 3.57 -8.46 9.81
N TYR A 139 2.65 -7.84 10.54
CA TYR A 139 2.78 -7.68 11.99
C TYR A 139 2.93 -9.02 12.71
N ASN A 140 2.06 -9.98 12.39
CA ASN A 140 2.10 -11.31 13.01
C ASN A 140 3.38 -12.07 12.63
N ASP A 141 3.82 -11.97 11.38
CA ASP A 141 5.07 -12.57 10.92
C ASP A 141 6.29 -12.04 11.67
N LEU A 142 6.34 -10.73 11.88
CA LEU A 142 7.40 -10.10 12.66
C LEU A 142 7.34 -10.55 14.13
N LYS A 143 6.15 -10.60 14.71
CA LYS A 143 5.94 -11.00 16.10
C LYS A 143 6.46 -12.41 16.36
N GLU A 144 6.08 -13.36 15.51
CA GLU A 144 6.55 -14.75 15.59
C GLU A 144 8.05 -14.86 15.27
N THR A 145 8.52 -14.15 14.25
CA THR A 145 9.93 -14.20 13.83
C THR A 145 10.90 -13.70 14.92
N PHE A 146 10.51 -12.68 15.68
CA PHE A 146 11.40 -11.99 16.62
C PHE A 146 11.07 -12.18 18.10
N LYS A 147 10.13 -13.07 18.43
CA LYS A 147 9.67 -13.36 19.80
C LYS A 147 10.85 -13.61 20.76
N ASP A 148 11.74 -14.52 20.38
CA ASP A 148 12.86 -14.98 21.22
C ASP A 148 14.22 -14.48 20.71
N VAL A 149 14.24 -13.48 19.83
CA VAL A 149 15.47 -12.95 19.22
C VAL A 149 15.98 -11.77 20.03
N THR A 150 17.20 -11.86 20.53
CA THR A 150 17.88 -10.75 21.20
C THR A 150 18.96 -10.15 20.30
N LEU A 151 18.97 -8.82 20.17
CA LEU A 151 20.03 -8.11 19.46
C LEU A 151 21.22 -7.87 20.39
N PRO A 152 22.46 -7.88 19.87
CA PRO A 152 23.62 -7.45 20.67
C PRO A 152 23.43 -6.02 21.18
N LYS A 153 23.96 -5.72 22.36
CA LYS A 153 23.93 -4.34 22.88
C LYS A 153 24.79 -3.47 21.98
N VAL A 154 24.45 -2.18 21.90
CA VAL A 154 25.21 -1.22 21.07
C VAL A 154 26.64 -1.07 21.60
N GLU A 155 26.80 -1.12 22.92
CA GLU A 155 28.08 -1.03 23.65
C GLU A 155 29.02 -2.19 23.31
N ASP A 156 28.48 -3.39 23.04
CA ASP A 156 29.29 -4.58 22.75
C ASP A 156 30.05 -4.46 21.41
N GLY A 157 29.71 -3.47 20.57
CA GLY A 157 30.39 -3.25 19.28
C GLY A 157 30.20 -4.40 18.27
N LYS A 158 29.28 -5.34 18.53
CA LYS A 158 29.05 -6.52 17.69
C LYS A 158 28.18 -6.19 16.47
N ASP A 159 28.52 -6.78 15.34
CA ASP A 159 27.75 -6.64 14.10
C ASP A 159 26.42 -7.42 14.21
N VAL A 160 25.30 -6.71 14.01
CA VAL A 160 23.95 -7.29 14.17
C VAL A 160 23.71 -8.42 13.18
N LYS A 161 24.12 -8.24 11.92
CA LYS A 161 23.89 -9.21 10.84
C LYS A 161 24.68 -10.51 11.06
N LYS A 162 25.90 -10.41 11.56
CA LYS A 162 26.70 -11.57 11.95
C LYS A 162 26.08 -12.31 13.15
N ALA A 163 25.56 -11.57 14.13
CA ALA A 163 25.00 -12.17 15.35
C ALA A 163 23.70 -12.97 15.11
N ILE A 164 22.77 -12.44 14.32
CA ILE A 164 21.44 -13.07 14.12
C ILE A 164 21.32 -13.85 12.79
N GLY A 165 22.34 -13.76 11.95
CA GLY A 165 22.37 -14.38 10.63
C GLY A 165 21.60 -13.61 9.55
N LYS A 166 22.02 -13.81 8.29
CA LYS A 166 21.55 -13.05 7.11
C LYS A 166 20.04 -13.16 6.85
N LYS A 167 19.44 -14.34 7.08
CA LYS A 167 18.02 -14.60 6.80
C LYS A 167 17.12 -13.78 7.73
N LEU A 168 17.45 -13.76 9.02
CA LEU A 168 16.71 -13.03 10.04
C LEU A 168 16.96 -11.53 9.93
N TYR A 169 18.21 -11.13 9.68
CA TYR A 169 18.59 -9.73 9.44
C TYR A 169 17.76 -9.06 8.33
N ARG A 170 17.52 -9.76 7.21
CA ARG A 170 16.72 -9.22 6.09
C ARG A 170 15.26 -8.90 6.47
N LYS A 171 14.76 -9.51 7.54
CA LYS A 171 13.40 -9.30 8.05
C LYS A 171 13.28 -8.13 9.03
N ILE A 172 14.39 -7.44 9.35
CA ILE A 172 14.32 -6.26 10.21
C ILE A 172 13.62 -5.11 9.45
N PRO A 173 12.53 -4.53 9.99
CA PRO A 173 11.91 -3.35 9.41
C PRO A 173 12.81 -2.12 9.52
N HIS A 174 12.78 -1.32 8.47
CA HIS A 174 13.36 0.02 8.43
C HIS A 174 12.24 1.05 8.31
N THR A 175 12.35 2.15 9.06
CA THR A 175 11.40 3.26 9.01
C THR A 175 12.07 4.57 8.65
N ASP A 176 11.40 5.34 7.81
CA ASP A 176 11.83 6.69 7.47
C ASP A 176 10.68 7.57 6.96
N THR A 177 10.91 8.87 6.83
CA THR A 177 9.95 9.82 6.29
C THR A 177 10.55 10.64 5.16
N ALA A 178 9.77 10.87 4.10
CA ALA A 178 10.20 11.69 2.97
C ALA A 178 9.07 12.58 2.45
N VAL A 179 9.47 13.71 1.86
CA VAL A 179 8.54 14.59 1.15
C VAL A 179 8.43 14.11 -0.29
N LEU A 180 7.19 13.84 -0.70
CA LEU A 180 6.85 13.38 -2.05
C LEU A 180 6.48 14.56 -2.95
N TYR A 181 5.57 15.42 -2.49
CA TYR A 181 5.30 16.73 -3.08
C TYR A 181 5.53 17.81 -2.05
N SER A 182 6.25 18.86 -2.40
CA SER A 182 6.49 20.02 -1.54
C SER A 182 5.68 21.23 -2.01
N ALA A 183 5.33 22.10 -1.06
CA ALA A 183 4.98 23.48 -1.35
C ALA A 183 6.24 24.18 -1.85
N SER A 184 6.39 24.33 -3.17
CA SER A 184 7.61 24.87 -3.77
C SER A 184 7.83 26.33 -3.40
N GLN A 185 9.08 26.81 -3.44
CA GLN A 185 9.42 28.23 -3.35
C GLN A 185 8.92 29.04 -4.57
N ARG A 186 8.76 28.38 -5.73
CA ARG A 186 8.31 29.01 -7.00
C ARG A 186 6.80 29.20 -7.07
N SER A 187 6.03 28.40 -6.34
CA SER A 187 4.59 28.60 -6.11
C SER A 187 4.44 29.62 -4.97
N ASN A 188 4.69 30.89 -5.31
CA ASN A 188 4.52 32.13 -4.53
C ASN A 188 5.04 32.06 -3.09
N GLN A 189 6.21 32.67 -2.77
CA GLN A 189 6.73 33.28 -1.49
C GLN A 189 6.15 32.89 -0.09
N HIS A 190 5.34 31.86 0.00
CA HIS A 190 4.33 31.60 1.03
C HIS A 190 4.44 30.14 1.48
N ARG A 191 5.66 29.62 1.59
CA ARG A 191 5.93 28.39 2.34
C ARG A 191 5.85 28.72 3.83
N LYS A 192 5.28 27.83 4.65
CA LYS A 192 5.31 28.01 6.10
C LYS A 192 6.76 28.07 6.58
N ARG A 193 7.19 29.24 7.06
CA ARG A 193 8.45 29.39 7.79
C ARG A 193 8.25 28.82 9.19
N PHE A 194 8.47 27.52 9.35
CA PHE A 194 8.67 26.98 10.69
C PHE A 194 10.05 27.44 11.17
N ARG A 195 10.16 27.77 12.46
CA ARG A 195 11.38 28.29 13.11
C ARG A 195 12.60 27.36 12.93
N HIS A 196 12.38 26.11 12.52
CA HIS A 196 13.40 25.12 12.15
C HIS A 196 13.01 24.42 10.83
N GLY A 197 13.93 24.33 9.87
CA GLY A 197 13.72 23.81 8.51
C GLY A 197 13.44 22.30 8.46
N GLY A 198 12.22 21.89 8.81
CA GLY A 198 11.79 20.49 8.82
C GLY A 198 11.00 20.06 7.57
N LEU A 199 10.95 18.75 7.32
CA LEU A 199 10.14 18.15 6.24
C LEU A 199 8.65 18.51 6.37
N THR A 200 8.13 18.55 7.60
CA THR A 200 6.73 18.98 7.87
C THR A 200 6.45 20.40 7.34
N ALA A 201 7.37 21.35 7.53
CA ALA A 201 7.19 22.72 7.03
C ALA A 201 7.16 22.81 5.49
N SER A 202 7.69 21.80 4.79
CA SER A 202 7.74 21.77 3.33
C SER A 202 6.41 21.38 2.68
N ILE A 203 5.45 20.85 3.45
CA ILE A 203 4.17 20.39 2.91
C ILE A 203 3.00 21.34 3.21
N TYR A 204 3.23 22.40 3.99
CA TYR A 204 2.23 23.42 4.31
C TYR A 204 2.57 24.77 3.66
N GLN A 205 1.54 25.46 3.21
CA GLN A 205 1.63 26.87 2.88
C GLN A 205 1.76 27.72 4.16
N SER A 206 2.23 28.96 4.04
CA SER A 206 2.33 29.90 5.15
C SER A 206 0.96 30.26 5.68
N ASP A 207 0.93 30.66 6.95
CA ASP A 207 -0.32 31.04 7.61
C ASP A 207 -0.97 32.26 6.93
N SER A 208 -0.16 33.14 6.33
CA SER A 208 -0.61 34.30 5.53
C SER A 208 -1.43 33.95 4.28
N VAL A 209 -1.33 32.72 3.77
CA VAL A 209 -2.15 32.24 2.63
C VAL A 209 -3.07 31.08 3.04
N GLY A 210 -3.34 30.96 4.34
CA GLY A 210 -4.31 30.02 4.91
C GLY A 210 -3.74 28.71 5.44
N GLY A 211 -2.41 28.52 5.47
CA GLY A 211 -1.77 27.44 6.24
C GLY A 211 -2.11 26.01 5.80
N LYS A 212 -2.66 25.82 4.59
CA LYS A 212 -3.19 24.53 4.13
C LYS A 212 -2.07 23.55 3.78
N GLN A 213 -2.34 22.26 4.02
CA GLN A 213 -1.48 21.19 3.51
C GLN A 213 -1.66 21.07 2.00
N VAL A 214 -0.60 21.34 1.25
CA VAL A 214 -0.56 21.20 -0.21
C VAL A 214 0.44 20.15 -0.66
N GLY A 215 1.45 19.87 0.16
CA GLY A 215 2.41 18.80 -0.08
C GLY A 215 2.02 17.48 0.58
N ILE A 216 2.75 16.43 0.22
CA ILE A 216 2.55 15.08 0.72
C ILE A 216 3.84 14.64 1.43
N LEU A 217 3.73 14.41 2.73
CA LEU A 217 4.76 13.79 3.55
C LEU A 217 4.38 12.32 3.73
N ILE A 218 5.35 11.44 3.55
CA ILE A 218 5.16 10.00 3.65
C ILE A 218 5.99 9.43 4.79
N SER A 219 5.43 8.47 5.52
CA SER A 219 6.16 7.51 6.34
C SER A 219 6.28 6.20 5.56
N THR A 220 7.47 5.62 5.58
CA THR A 220 7.79 4.34 4.95
C THR A 220 8.17 3.35 6.03
N ILE A 221 7.57 2.17 6.03
CA ILE A 221 8.04 1.00 6.79
C ILE A 221 8.30 -0.12 5.79
N ALA A 222 9.53 -0.64 5.74
CA ALA A 222 9.91 -1.63 4.74
C ALA A 222 10.93 -2.65 5.25
N THR A 223 10.89 -3.87 4.68
CA THR A 223 11.91 -4.91 4.90
C THR A 223 12.72 -5.18 3.64
N GLN A 224 13.93 -5.71 3.80
CA GLN A 224 14.81 -6.00 2.67
C GLN A 224 14.22 -7.14 1.84
N ASN A 225 13.94 -6.88 0.56
CA ASN A 225 13.22 -7.79 -0.35
C ASN A 225 11.85 -8.24 0.21
N GLY A 226 11.24 -7.41 1.05
CA GLY A 226 10.01 -7.71 1.75
C GLY A 226 8.86 -6.75 1.43
N CYS A 227 7.86 -6.75 2.32
CA CYS A 227 6.72 -5.84 2.24
C CYS A 227 7.15 -4.39 2.43
N VAL A 228 6.34 -3.47 1.89
CA VAL A 228 6.45 -2.04 2.12
C VAL A 228 5.08 -1.47 2.50
N PHE A 229 5.11 -0.51 3.42
CA PHE A 229 3.95 0.24 3.84
C PHE A 229 4.28 1.73 3.72
N PHE A 230 3.40 2.44 3.03
CA PHE A 230 3.49 3.89 2.89
C PHE A 230 2.26 4.52 3.52
N ASP A 231 2.48 5.45 4.43
CA ASP A 231 1.41 6.18 5.10
C ASP A 231 1.58 7.68 4.85
N SER A 232 0.55 8.34 4.35
CA SER A 232 0.50 9.79 4.18
C SER A 232 0.23 10.42 5.53
N ILE A 233 1.15 11.27 5.97
CA ILE A 233 1.15 11.84 7.32
C ILE A 233 1.11 13.36 7.29
N PRO A 234 0.50 13.99 8.30
CA PRO A 234 0.51 15.45 8.44
C PRO A 234 1.83 15.98 9.01
N ASP A 235 2.52 15.22 9.87
CA ASP A 235 3.75 15.66 10.53
C ASP A 235 4.62 14.48 10.99
N GLN A 236 5.83 14.81 11.45
CA GLN A 236 6.80 13.83 11.97
C GLN A 236 6.73 13.64 13.50
N LYS A 237 5.63 14.02 14.16
CA LYS A 237 5.54 13.93 15.63
C LYS A 237 5.41 12.49 16.09
N ALA A 238 5.85 12.22 17.31
CA ALA A 238 5.76 10.90 17.94
C ALA A 238 4.32 10.35 17.97
N ASN A 239 3.32 11.20 18.24
CA ASN A 239 1.91 10.77 18.25
C ASN A 239 1.44 10.29 16.87
N THR A 240 1.93 10.90 15.79
CA THR A 240 1.60 10.53 14.41
C THR A 240 2.36 9.26 14.00
N LEU A 241 3.68 9.31 14.04
CA LEU A 241 4.55 8.23 13.57
C LEU A 241 4.48 7.00 14.47
N GLY A 242 4.44 7.19 15.80
CA GLY A 242 4.38 6.10 16.77
C GLY A 242 3.12 5.26 16.62
N THR A 243 1.98 5.88 16.32
CA THR A 243 0.72 5.16 16.04
C THR A 243 0.83 4.28 14.80
N ILE A 244 1.43 4.79 13.72
CA ILE A 244 1.59 4.06 12.45
C ILE A 244 2.58 2.91 12.60
N ILE A 245 3.71 3.17 13.27
CA ILE A 245 4.74 2.16 13.53
C ILE A 245 4.15 1.05 14.41
N ARG A 246 3.44 1.39 15.49
CA ARG A 246 2.79 0.40 16.37
C ARG A 246 1.76 -0.46 15.63
N LYS A 247 1.04 0.11 14.67
CA LYS A 247 0.07 -0.62 13.83
C LYS A 247 0.74 -1.66 12.93
N THR A 248 2.01 -1.47 12.60
CA THR A 248 2.72 -2.25 11.55
C THR A 248 3.82 -3.15 12.12
N VAL A 249 4.50 -2.72 13.18
CA VAL A 249 5.68 -3.38 13.77
C VAL A 249 5.41 -3.66 15.25
N PRO A 250 5.47 -4.93 15.69
CA PRO A 250 5.29 -5.31 17.10
C PRO A 250 6.48 -4.85 17.97
N TYR A 251 6.23 -4.55 19.24
CA TYR A 251 7.25 -3.98 20.15
C TYR A 251 8.45 -4.91 20.39
N GLU A 252 8.22 -6.21 20.26
CA GLU A 252 9.22 -7.26 20.41
C GLU A 252 10.14 -7.34 19.18
N SER A 253 9.77 -6.72 18.05
CA SER A 253 10.61 -6.71 16.85
C SER A 253 11.67 -5.61 16.89
N PRO A 254 12.85 -5.88 16.31
CA PRO A 254 13.81 -4.83 16.02
C PRO A 254 13.23 -3.85 15.00
N LEU A 255 13.70 -2.60 15.04
CA LEU A 255 13.31 -1.55 14.11
C LEU A 255 14.52 -0.66 13.85
N PHE A 256 14.88 -0.45 12.59
CA PHE A 256 15.97 0.44 12.20
C PHE A 256 15.42 1.75 11.65
N SER A 257 16.07 2.87 11.96
CA SER A 257 15.72 4.17 11.43
C SER A 257 16.94 5.06 11.25
N ASP A 258 16.74 6.25 10.69
CA ASP A 258 17.64 7.37 10.86
C ASP A 258 17.52 7.96 12.28
N GLU A 259 18.42 8.86 12.67
CA GLU A 259 18.44 9.54 13.98
C GLU A 259 17.26 10.48 14.25
N GLY A 260 16.42 10.78 13.26
CA GLY A 260 15.25 11.65 13.41
C GLY A 260 14.13 11.13 14.33
N TYR A 261 14.34 10.01 15.02
CA TYR A 261 13.34 9.30 15.84
C TYR A 261 13.82 9.01 17.27
N PRO A 262 14.26 10.01 18.06
CA PRO A 262 14.83 9.77 19.38
C PRO A 262 13.83 9.11 20.36
N TRP A 263 12.54 9.39 20.21
CA TRP A 263 11.46 8.85 21.04
C TRP A 263 11.19 7.35 20.81
N LEU A 264 11.68 6.75 19.72
CA LEU A 264 11.51 5.30 19.48
C LEU A 264 12.28 4.45 20.51
N TRP A 265 13.38 4.96 21.07
CA TRP A 265 14.17 4.25 22.08
C TRP A 265 13.36 3.90 23.34
N GLY A 266 12.45 4.78 23.76
CA GLY A 266 11.59 4.53 24.93
C GLY A 266 10.46 3.52 24.68
N ILE A 267 10.18 3.21 23.41
CA ILE A 267 9.05 2.38 23.00
C ILE A 267 9.53 1.00 22.50
N TYR A 268 10.52 1.00 21.60
CA TYR A 268 11.08 -0.20 20.99
C TYR A 268 12.47 -0.47 21.57
N LYS A 269 12.55 -1.38 22.56
CA LYS A 269 13.81 -1.74 23.22
C LYS A 269 14.90 -2.24 22.25
N LYS A 270 14.48 -2.83 21.12
CA LYS A 270 15.35 -3.35 20.05
C LYS A 270 15.56 -2.35 18.90
N HIS A 271 15.16 -1.09 19.07
CA HIS A 271 15.38 -0.03 18.08
C HIS A 271 16.88 0.26 17.90
N ARG A 272 17.27 0.59 16.67
CA ARG A 272 18.61 1.11 16.36
C ARG A 272 18.48 2.26 15.38
N ALA A 273 19.21 3.34 15.62
CA ALA A 273 19.31 4.47 14.72
C ALA A 273 20.72 4.58 14.13
N ILE A 274 20.82 5.08 12.90
CA ILE A 274 22.08 5.46 12.27
C ILE A 274 22.18 6.98 12.15
N ASN A 275 23.35 7.54 12.48
CA ASN A 275 23.63 8.97 12.29
C ASN A 275 24.18 9.23 10.89
N HIS A 276 23.39 9.79 9.98
CA HIS A 276 23.90 10.17 8.66
C HIS A 276 24.70 11.48 8.64
N THR A 277 24.69 12.24 9.74
CA THR A 277 25.41 13.52 9.89
C THR A 277 26.72 13.40 10.65
N ALA A 278 27.04 12.23 11.21
CA ALA A 278 28.28 12.02 11.97
C ALA A 278 29.51 12.27 11.09
N HIS A 279 30.39 13.15 11.56
CA HIS A 279 31.65 13.47 10.90
C HIS A 279 32.70 12.38 11.14
N SER A 280 33.69 12.31 10.26
CA SER A 280 34.85 11.43 10.46
C SER A 280 35.57 11.77 11.76
N LYS A 281 36.00 10.74 12.49
CA LYS A 281 36.89 10.91 13.66
C LYS A 281 38.34 11.20 13.25
N ASP A 282 38.72 10.91 12.00
CA ASP A 282 40.04 11.26 11.48
C ASP A 282 40.05 12.73 11.07
N ASN A 283 40.94 13.51 11.68
CA ASN A 283 41.10 14.95 11.43
C ASN A 283 41.36 15.28 9.95
N ARG A 284 42.02 14.39 9.20
CA ARG A 284 42.29 14.56 7.76
C ARG A 284 41.01 14.56 6.92
N TYR A 285 39.96 13.91 7.43
CA TYR A 285 38.68 13.74 6.75
C TYR A 285 37.53 14.37 7.54
N LYS A 286 37.78 15.44 8.31
CA LYS A 286 36.76 16.07 9.18
C LYS A 286 35.46 16.47 8.46
N PHE A 287 35.53 16.79 7.17
CA PHE A 287 34.36 17.11 6.35
C PHE A 287 33.69 15.89 5.70
N ALA A 288 34.36 14.74 5.70
CA ALA A 288 33.79 13.49 5.25
C ALA A 288 32.78 12.98 6.29
N ARG A 289 31.58 12.62 5.82
CA ARG A 289 30.55 12.00 6.66
C ARG A 289 30.84 10.52 6.82
N ASN A 290 30.86 10.06 8.06
CA ASN A 290 31.26 8.71 8.40
C ASN A 290 30.10 7.72 8.19
N ARG A 291 29.97 7.25 6.94
CA ARG A 291 29.32 6.01 6.47
C ARG A 291 27.78 5.89 6.54
N TRP A 292 27.27 5.27 5.47
CA TRP A 292 25.89 4.85 5.21
C TRP A 292 25.35 3.74 6.13
N SER A 293 26.22 3.12 6.94
CA SER A 293 25.89 1.99 7.83
C SER A 293 26.94 1.80 8.92
N LYS A 294 26.54 1.36 10.12
CA LYS A 294 27.45 0.99 11.22
C LYS A 294 26.97 -0.29 11.91
N LEU A 295 27.83 -1.31 12.06
CA LEU A 295 27.49 -2.62 12.66
C LEU A 295 26.25 -3.28 12.02
N SER A 296 26.13 -3.12 10.71
CA SER A 296 24.94 -3.52 9.93
C SER A 296 23.64 -2.82 10.41
N VAL A 297 23.72 -1.63 10.98
CA VAL A 297 22.57 -0.72 11.15
C VAL A 297 22.64 0.33 10.06
N HIS A 298 21.58 0.45 9.26
CA HIS A 298 21.45 1.42 8.18
C HIS A 298 19.97 1.72 7.90
N ASN A 299 19.67 2.73 7.08
CA ASN A 299 18.29 3.05 6.67
C ASN A 299 18.01 2.90 5.16
N GLN A 300 18.98 2.38 4.41
CA GLN A 300 18.93 2.26 2.94
C GLN A 300 17.69 1.53 2.38
N VAL A 301 17.06 0.63 3.16
CA VAL A 301 15.85 -0.09 2.72
C VAL A 301 14.68 0.89 2.59
N ALA A 302 14.48 1.77 3.58
CA ALA A 302 13.41 2.77 3.54
C ALA A 302 13.68 3.81 2.44
N GLU A 303 14.92 4.34 2.38
CA GLU A 303 15.34 5.30 1.35
C GLU A 303 15.20 4.76 -0.08
N GLY A 304 15.62 3.51 -0.32
CA GLY A 304 15.50 2.87 -1.63
C GLY A 304 14.03 2.74 -2.07
N ASN A 305 13.13 2.42 -1.13
CA ASN A 305 11.70 2.39 -1.38
C ASN A 305 11.11 3.78 -1.65
N GLN A 306 11.56 4.82 -0.94
CA GLN A 306 11.15 6.19 -1.21
C GLN A 306 11.62 6.67 -2.58
N ARG A 307 12.81 6.28 -3.03
CA ARG A 307 13.30 6.59 -4.38
C ARG A 307 12.42 5.92 -5.45
N LEU A 308 12.08 4.65 -5.25
CA LEU A 308 11.14 3.93 -6.12
C LEU A 308 9.79 4.64 -6.16
N LEU A 309 9.25 5.03 -4.99
CA LEU A 309 8.00 5.78 -4.87
C LEU A 309 8.05 7.09 -5.66
N LYS A 310 9.10 7.91 -5.48
CA LYS A 310 9.26 9.18 -6.20
C LYS A 310 9.31 8.98 -7.72
N SER A 311 10.01 7.95 -8.19
CA SER A 311 10.06 7.60 -9.60
C SER A 311 8.69 7.20 -10.14
N ALA A 312 7.97 6.31 -9.44
CA ALA A 312 6.63 5.89 -9.82
C ALA A 312 5.63 7.06 -9.84
N PHE A 313 5.72 7.96 -8.87
CA PHE A 313 4.83 9.12 -8.75
C PHE A 313 5.15 10.24 -9.75
N SER A 314 6.30 10.22 -10.42
CA SER A 314 6.59 11.13 -11.52
C SER A 314 5.65 10.92 -12.72
N ALA A 315 5.08 9.72 -12.86
CA ALA A 315 4.06 9.43 -13.88
C ALA A 315 2.70 10.09 -13.58
N TYR A 316 2.49 10.51 -12.33
CA TYR A 316 1.30 11.23 -11.93
C TYR A 316 1.53 12.74 -11.95
N SER A 317 0.50 13.49 -12.35
CA SER A 317 0.42 14.93 -12.05
C SER A 317 0.26 15.15 -10.54
N TYR A 318 0.17 16.42 -10.12
CA TYR A 318 -0.09 16.76 -8.71
C TYR A 318 -1.27 15.99 -8.11
N ILE A 319 -1.03 15.36 -6.95
CA ILE A 319 -2.04 14.62 -6.19
C ILE A 319 -2.41 15.46 -4.98
N LYS A 320 -3.72 15.70 -4.78
CA LYS A 320 -4.21 16.36 -3.57
C LYS A 320 -3.90 15.51 -2.34
N PRO A 321 -3.35 16.08 -1.25
CA PRO A 321 -3.00 15.33 -0.04
C PRO A 321 -4.14 14.50 0.56
N LYS A 322 -5.40 14.95 0.41
CA LYS A 322 -6.58 14.18 0.86
C LYS A 322 -6.70 12.78 0.24
N PHE A 323 -6.18 12.58 -0.97
CA PHE A 323 -6.28 11.32 -1.70
C PHE A 323 -4.96 10.56 -1.81
N SER A 324 -3.86 11.13 -1.31
CA SER A 324 -2.51 10.54 -1.41
C SER A 324 -2.47 9.09 -0.92
N GLN A 325 -3.16 8.77 0.18
CA GLN A 325 -3.14 7.43 0.76
C GLN A 325 -3.62 6.35 -0.21
N LEU A 326 -4.58 6.65 -1.08
CA LEU A 326 -5.07 5.70 -2.09
C LEU A 326 -3.99 5.35 -3.11
N TYR A 327 -3.19 6.34 -3.54
CA TYR A 327 -2.08 6.15 -4.47
C TYR A 327 -0.91 5.44 -3.81
N LEU A 328 -0.62 5.77 -2.55
CA LEU A 328 0.42 5.11 -1.76
C LEU A 328 0.11 3.63 -1.54
N ASN A 329 -1.13 3.33 -1.15
CA ASN A 329 -1.61 1.97 -0.94
C ASN A 329 -1.55 1.12 -2.22
N GLU A 330 -1.88 1.72 -3.37
CA GLU A 330 -1.78 1.04 -4.66
C GLU A 330 -0.35 0.53 -4.91
N LEU A 331 0.64 1.41 -4.83
CA LEU A 331 2.03 1.03 -5.08
C LEU A 331 2.56 0.05 -4.03
N ALA A 332 2.22 0.28 -2.75
CA ALA A 332 2.59 -0.59 -1.65
C ALA A 332 2.01 -2.01 -1.81
N PHE A 333 0.76 -2.10 -2.28
CA PHE A 333 0.09 -3.37 -2.52
C PHE A 333 0.80 -4.17 -3.61
N TYR A 334 1.08 -3.56 -4.77
CA TYR A 334 1.73 -4.27 -5.88
C TYR A 334 3.12 -4.79 -5.50
N LYS A 335 3.90 -4.02 -4.73
CA LYS A 335 5.17 -4.51 -4.21
C LYS A 335 4.99 -5.66 -3.23
N SER A 336 4.11 -5.48 -2.24
CA SER A 336 3.98 -6.42 -1.13
C SER A 336 3.34 -7.74 -1.56
N ILE A 337 2.42 -7.71 -2.53
CA ILE A 337 1.77 -8.93 -3.03
C ILE A 337 2.72 -9.83 -3.82
N GLN A 338 3.73 -9.26 -4.51
CA GLN A 338 4.79 -10.06 -5.16
C GLN A 338 5.62 -10.86 -4.15
N VAL A 339 5.73 -10.39 -2.91
CA VAL A 339 6.48 -11.07 -1.83
C VAL A 339 5.58 -12.04 -1.07
N VAL A 340 4.38 -11.61 -0.71
CA VAL A 340 3.46 -12.40 0.14
C VAL A 340 2.76 -13.51 -0.65
N GLY A 341 2.44 -13.24 -1.92
CA GLY A 341 1.63 -14.12 -2.77
C GLY A 341 0.13 -13.96 -2.53
N MET A 342 -0.64 -14.15 -3.59
CA MET A 342 -2.10 -14.01 -3.56
C MET A 342 -2.76 -15.08 -2.68
N ASP A 343 -2.27 -16.32 -2.71
CA ASP A 343 -2.84 -17.42 -1.93
C ASP A 343 -2.78 -17.16 -0.43
N ARG A 344 -1.65 -16.65 0.06
CA ARG A 344 -1.47 -16.30 1.47
C ARG A 344 -2.38 -15.15 1.90
N LEU A 345 -2.57 -14.16 1.03
CA LEU A 345 -3.52 -13.06 1.27
C LEU A 345 -4.96 -13.58 1.36
N VAL A 346 -5.36 -14.50 0.48
CA VAL A 346 -6.69 -15.13 0.49
C VAL A 346 -6.92 -15.93 1.77
N SER A 347 -5.96 -16.79 2.16
CA SER A 347 -6.08 -17.59 3.39
C SER A 347 -6.28 -16.71 4.61
N ALA A 348 -5.45 -15.68 4.77
CA ALA A 348 -5.58 -14.73 5.89
C ALA A 348 -6.95 -14.01 5.90
N GLN A 349 -7.45 -13.63 4.73
CA GLN A 349 -8.75 -12.98 4.62
C GLN A 349 -9.89 -13.93 5.03
N ARG A 350 -9.82 -15.20 4.64
CA ARG A 350 -10.82 -16.23 5.00
C ARG A 350 -10.78 -16.61 6.47
N GLU A 351 -9.60 -16.58 7.09
CA GLU A 351 -9.40 -16.75 8.53
C GLU A 351 -9.92 -15.55 9.35
N GLY A 352 -10.46 -14.51 8.70
CA GLY A 352 -11.11 -13.39 9.36
C GLY A 352 -10.13 -12.38 9.96
N PHE A 353 -8.90 -12.29 9.43
CA PHE A 353 -7.89 -11.36 9.91
C PHE A 353 -8.36 -9.90 9.88
N VAL A 354 -9.20 -9.53 8.91
CA VAL A 354 -9.90 -8.22 8.87
C VAL A 354 -11.37 -8.48 8.59
N ARG A 355 -12.25 -8.18 9.56
CA ARG A 355 -13.70 -8.25 9.35
C ARG A 355 -14.10 -7.22 8.29
N ASN A 356 -14.81 -7.68 7.25
CA ASN A 356 -15.46 -6.91 6.18
C ASN A 356 -15.55 -5.41 6.49
N LEU A 357 -14.64 -4.61 5.95
CA LEU A 357 -14.52 -3.16 6.23
C LEU A 357 -15.79 -2.42 5.76
N PRO A 358 -16.71 -2.00 6.66
CA PRO A 358 -17.89 -1.21 6.28
C PRO A 358 -17.51 0.26 6.02
N ILE A 359 -16.30 0.67 6.43
CA ILE A 359 -15.86 2.05 6.52
C ILE A 359 -15.48 2.64 5.13
N ILE A 360 -15.28 1.81 4.10
CA ILE A 360 -14.66 2.23 2.82
C ILE A 360 -15.69 2.45 1.70
N SER A 361 -16.94 1.98 1.83
CA SER A 361 -18.03 2.40 0.93
C SER A 361 -18.24 3.92 0.95
N LYS A 362 -17.94 4.58 2.08
CA LYS A 362 -17.90 6.04 2.20
C LYS A 362 -16.72 6.68 1.45
N LEU A 363 -15.57 6.01 1.34
CA LEU A 363 -14.39 6.52 0.62
C LEU A 363 -14.58 6.48 -0.91
N SER A 364 -15.17 5.41 -1.46
CA SER A 364 -15.49 5.35 -2.90
C SER A 364 -16.53 6.41 -3.28
N HIS A 365 -17.58 6.58 -2.48
CA HIS A 365 -18.62 7.58 -2.70
C HIS A 365 -18.08 9.02 -2.61
N ASN A 366 -17.27 9.34 -1.59
CA ASN A 366 -16.69 10.68 -1.42
C ASN A 366 -15.62 11.00 -2.47
N PHE A 367 -14.88 10.01 -2.97
CA PHE A 367 -13.87 10.22 -4.01
C PHE A 367 -14.49 10.42 -5.40
N GLU A 368 -15.60 9.75 -5.69
CA GLU A 368 -16.39 9.95 -6.91
C GLU A 368 -17.12 11.30 -6.93
N GLN A 369 -17.58 11.78 -5.77
CA GLN A 369 -18.29 13.07 -5.66
C GLN A 369 -17.37 14.30 -5.63
N SER A 370 -16.20 14.22 -5.00
CA SER A 370 -15.31 15.38 -4.77
C SER A 370 -14.51 15.89 -5.99
N THR A 371 -14.88 15.42 -7.17
CA THR A 371 -14.23 15.77 -8.45
C THR A 371 -15.21 15.92 -9.61
N LYS A 372 -16.52 16.05 -9.31
CA LYS A 372 -17.37 16.99 -10.05
C LYS A 372 -16.99 18.39 -9.58
#